data_AF-A0A2M7G119-F1
#
_entry.id   AF-A0A2M7G119-F1
#
_cell.length_a   1.000
_cell.length_b   1.000
_cell.length_c   1.000
_cell.angle_alpha   90.00
_cell.angle_beta   90.00
_cell.angle_gamma   90.00
#
_symmetry.space_group_name_H-M   'P 1'
#
loop_
_entity.id
_entity.type
_entity.pdbx_description
1 polymer ?
#
loop_
_entity_poly.entity_id
_entity_poly.type
_entity_poly.pdbx_seq_one_letter_code
_entity_poly.pdbx_strand_id
1 'polypeptide(L)' 'MSKQEISRLRELSQQELLDERQEAKQELFNLKFQWMATRQLSNTARLRLLRQKVARINTLLRERELEGEEVNA' A
#
# COMPACT_ATOMS: atom_id res chain seq x y z
N MET A 1 6.02 4.87 8.05
CA MET A 1 5.93 3.41 7.99
C MET A 1 7.04 2.85 8.85
N SER A 2 6.71 2.00 9.81
CA SER A 2 7.70 1.34 10.68
C SER A 2 8.33 0.15 9.95
N LYS A 3 9.54 -0.24 10.37
CA LYS A 3 10.24 -1.42 9.84
C LYS A 3 9.43 -2.71 10.04
N GLN A 4 8.64 -2.77 11.11
CA GLN A 4 7.81 -3.92 11.46
C GLN A 4 6.64 -4.13 10.49
N GLU A 5 6.03 -3.04 10.00
CA GLU A 5 4.94 -3.14 9.02
C GLU A 5 5.40 -3.77 7.71
N ILE A 6 6.65 -3.51 7.28
CA ILE A 6 7.20 -4.07 6.05
C ILE A 6 7.44 -5.58 6.21
N SER A 7 7.99 -6.02 7.34
CA SER A 7 8.14 -7.45 7.63
C SER A 7 6.79 -8.17 7.62
N ARG A 8 5.78 -7.58 8.26
CA ARG A 8 4.42 -8.13 8.26
C ARG A 8 3.86 -8.26 6.84
N LEU A 9 4.02 -7.25 5.99
CA LEU A 9 3.57 -7.33 4.59
C LEU A 9 4.28 -8.44 3.80
N ARG A 10 5.53 -8.79 4.14
CA ARG A 10 6.24 -9.90 3.49
C ARG A 10 5.72 -11.27 3.90
N GLU A 11 5.16 -11.38 5.09
CA GLU A 11 4.59 -12.63 5.63
C GLU A 11 3.18 -12.92 5.09
N LEU A 12 2.45 -11.90 4.62
CA LEU A 12 1.11 -12.05 4.05
C LEU A 12 1.11 -12.80 2.72
N SER A 13 0.03 -13.53 2.43
CA SER A 13 -0.20 -14.16 1.12
C SER A 13 -0.40 -13.11 0.01
N GLN A 14 -0.32 -13.55 -1.25
CA GLN A 14 -0.53 -12.64 -2.39
C GLN A 14 -1.94 -12.05 -2.40
N GLN A 15 -2.95 -12.85 -2.02
CA GLN A 15 -4.34 -12.41 -1.96
C GLN A 15 -4.53 -11.35 -0.86
N GLU A 16 -4.00 -11.60 0.34
CA GLU A 16 -4.06 -10.64 1.45
C GLU A 16 -3.35 -9.33 1.12
N LEU A 17 -2.23 -9.39 0.38
CA LEU A 17 -1.57 -8.17 -0.11
C LEU A 17 -2.44 -7.37 -1.07
N LEU A 18 -3.19 -8.04 -1.95
CA LEU A 18 -4.11 -7.38 -2.87
C LEU A 18 -5.27 -6.71 -2.13
N ASP A 19 -5.80 -7.38 -1.11
CA ASP A 19 -6.89 -6.86 -0.27
C ASP A 19 -6.40 -5.64 0.54
N GLU A 20 -5.25 -5.75 1.20
CA GLU A 20 -4.62 -4.65 1.96
C GLU A 20 -4.32 -3.44 1.05
N ARG A 21 -3.89 -3.70 -0.19
CA ARG A 21 -3.67 -2.64 -1.20
C ARG A 21 -4.98 -1.93 -1.52
N GLN A 22 -6.07 -2.67 -1.65
CA GLN A 22 -7.38 -2.12 -1.99
C GLN A 22 -7.92 -1.27 -0.85
N GLU A 23 -7.82 -1.74 0.39
CA GLU A 23 -8.19 -0.97 1.57
C GLU A 23 -7.39 0.34 1.68
N ALA A 24 -6.05 0.26 1.53
CA ALA A 24 -5.18 1.43 1.60
C ALA A 24 -5.50 2.46 0.48
N LYS A 25 -5.90 1.99 -0.71
CA LYS A 25 -6.37 2.86 -1.81
C LYS A 25 -7.71 3.52 -1.48
N GLN A 26 -8.64 2.80 -0.88
CA GLN A 26 -9.93 3.35 -0.49
C GLN A 26 -9.77 4.41 0.60
N GLU A 27 -8.96 4.16 1.62
CA GLU A 27 -8.65 5.16 2.66
C GLU A 27 -7.99 6.41 2.04
N LEU A 28 -7.05 6.21 1.09
CA LEU A 28 -6.41 7.31 0.38
C LEU A 28 -7.44 8.15 -0.42
N PHE A 29 -8.40 7.50 -1.09
CA PHE A 29 -9.46 8.18 -1.83
C PHE A 29 -10.35 8.99 -0.89
N ASN A 30 -10.78 8.40 0.22
CA ASN A 30 -11.62 9.07 1.22
C ASN A 30 -10.91 10.30 1.79
N LEU A 31 -9.63 10.20 2.14
CA LEU A 31 -8.85 11.34 2.64
C LEU A 31 -8.63 12.41 1.58
N LYS A 32 -8.40 12.02 0.32
CA LYS A 32 -8.33 12.98 -0.79
C LYS A 32 -9.65 13.70 -1.01
N PHE A 33 -10.77 12.98 -0.92
CA PHE A 33 -12.10 13.55 -1.07
C PHE A 33 -12.41 14.55 0.05
N GLN A 34 -12.12 14.17 1.29
CA GLN A 34 -12.23 15.08 2.45
C GLN A 34 -11.38 16.34 2.26
N TRP A 35 -10.14 16.20 1.78
CA TRP A 35 -9.28 17.35 1.49
C TRP A 35 -9.86 18.28 0.42
N MET A 36 -10.40 17.72 -0.67
CA MET A 36 -11.02 18.52 -1.73
C MET A 36 -12.25 19.28 -1.22
N ALA A 37 -13.03 18.68 -0.32
CA ALA A 37 -14.24 19.28 0.25
C ALA A 37 -13.93 20.39 1.26
N THR A 38 -12.96 20.20 2.15
CA THR A 38 -12.68 21.16 3.25
C THR A 38 -11.60 22.18 2.91
N ARG A 39 -10.77 21.94 1.88
CA ARG A 39 -9.56 22.72 1.56
C ARG A 39 -8.58 22.89 2.74
N GLN A 40 -8.74 22.12 3.81
CA GLN A 40 -7.86 22.12 4.97
C GLN A 40 -7.25 20.72 5.15
N LEU A 41 -5.96 20.68 5.42
CA LEU A 41 -5.16 19.46 5.51
C LEU A 41 -4.79 19.23 6.98
N SER A 42 -5.73 18.71 7.76
CA SER A 42 -5.47 18.35 9.16
C SER A 42 -4.49 17.19 9.29
N ASN A 43 -4.41 16.29 8.29
CA ASN A 43 -3.56 15.10 8.36
C ASN A 43 -2.81 14.79 7.05
N THR A 44 -1.93 15.71 6.63
CA THR A 44 -1.02 15.52 5.47
C THR A 44 -0.12 14.29 5.63
N ALA A 45 0.28 13.97 6.87
CA ALA A 45 1.16 12.86 7.21
C ALA A 45 0.53 11.51 6.86
N ARG A 46 -0.76 11.31 7.19
CA ARG A 46 -1.51 10.09 6.86
C ARG A 46 -1.56 9.84 5.35
N LEU A 47 -1.77 10.89 4.57
CA LEU A 47 -1.79 10.84 3.10
C LEU A 47 -0.45 10.37 2.53
N ARG A 48 0.67 10.84 3.10
CA ARG A 48 2.01 10.35 2.75
C ARG A 48 2.21 8.89 3.13
N LEU A 49 1.78 8.48 4.32
CA LEU A 49 1.91 7.10 4.80
C LEU A 49 1.14 6.12 3.93
N LEU A 50 -0.11 6.42 3.57
CA LEU A 50 -0.93 5.57 2.71
C LEU A 50 -0.34 5.41 1.30
N ARG A 51 0.18 6.50 0.71
CA ARG A 51 0.88 6.42 -0.58
C ARG A 51 2.11 5.50 -0.50
N GLN A 52 2.90 5.62 0.57
CA GLN A 52 4.05 4.76 0.78
C GLN A 52 3.65 3.30 0.98
N LYS A 53 2.58 3.04 1.73
CA LYS A 53 2.04 1.69 1.95
C LYS A 53 1.62 1.04 0.64
N VAL A 54 0.83 1.72 -0.19
CA VAL A 54 0.41 1.22 -1.52
C VAL A 54 1.62 0.95 -2.42
N ALA A 55 2.60 1.85 -2.45
CA ALA A 55 3.81 1.67 -3.26
C ALA A 55 4.61 0.44 -2.82
N ARG A 56 4.78 0.23 -1.51
CA ARG A 56 5.50 -0.94 -0.98
C ARG A 56 4.80 -2.25 -1.28
N ILE A 57 3.48 -2.30 -1.13
CA ILE A 57 2.70 -3.51 -1.48
C ILE A 57 2.87 -3.84 -2.97
N ASN A 58 2.80 -2.84 -3.85
CA ASN A 58 3.05 -3.06 -5.28
C ASN A 58 4.47 -3.57 -5.57
N THR A 59 5.47 -3.05 -4.87
CA THR A 59 6.85 -3.55 -4.99
C THR A 59 6.94 -5.03 -4.57
N LEU A 60 6.35 -5.40 -3.43
CA LEU A 60 6.35 -6.80 -2.96
C LEU A 60 5.62 -7.75 -3.91
N LEU A 61 4.47 -7.32 -4.46
CA LEU A 61 3.75 -8.09 -5.46
C LEU A 61 4.61 -8.30 -6.71
N ARG A 62 5.33 -7.26 -7.16
CA ARG A 62 6.22 -7.36 -8.32
C ARG A 62 7.46 -8.21 -8.05
N GLU A 63 8.05 -8.12 -6.86
CA GLU A 63 9.15 -8.99 -6.44
C GLU A 63 8.73 -10.46 -6.51
N ARG A 64 7.54 -10.81 -6.01
CA ARG A 64 6.99 -12.17 -6.09
C ARG A 64 6.68 -12.64 -7.50
N GLU A 65 6.16 -11.75 -8.36
CA GLU A 65 5.95 -12.06 -9.77
C GLU A 65 7.26 -12.41 -10.47
N LEU A 66 8.32 -11.62 -10.26
CA LEU A 66 9.64 -11.85 -10.84
C LEU A 66 10.26 -13.15 -10.32
N GLU A 67 10.20 -13.43 -9.01
CA GLU A 67 10.66 -14.70 -8.44
C GLU A 67 9.91 -15.91 -9.03
N GLY A 68 8.60 -15.79 -9.28
CA GLY A 68 7.81 -16.85 -9.92
C GLY A 68 8.09 -17.03 -11.41
N GLU A 69 8.49 -15.97 -12.11
CA GLU A 69 8.90 -16.01 -13.52
C GLU A 69 10.30 -16.63 -13.69
N GLU A 70 11.25 -16.39 -12.78
CA GLU A 70 12.59 -16.98 -12.87
C GLU A 70 12.62 -18.51 -12.69
N VAL A 71 11.63 -19.11 -12.02
CA VAL A 71 11.55 -20.58 -11.85
C VAL A 71 11.07 -21.30 -13.13
N ASN A 72 10.51 -20.57 -14.10
CA ASN A 72 9.97 -21.12 -15.35
C ASN A 72 10.82 -20.82 -16.59
N ALA A 73 12.00 -20.22 -16.43
CA ALA A 73 12.96 -19.91 -17.50
C ALA A 73 14.20 -20.82 -17.43
#